data_AF-A0A7S0BVL6-F1
#
_entry.id   AF-A0A7S0BVL6-F1
#
_cell.length_a   1.000
_cell.length_b   1.000
_cell.length_c   1.000
_cell.angle_alpha   90.00
_cell.angle_beta   90.00
_cell.angle_gamma   90.00
#
_symmetry.space_group_name_H-M   'P 1'
#
loop_
_entity.id
_entity.type
_entity.pdbx_description
1 polymer ?
#
loop_
_entity_poly.entity_id
_entity_poly.type
_entity_poly.pdbx_seq_one_letter_code
_entity_poly.pdbx_strand_id
1 'polypeptide(L)'
;RALRTIPWEEHFEDLCRFKENFGHPHVRWRDPKRIQLANWVVFMRNKYMDRVNGKHSTLTEEQVEKLERIGFAWNTGGTLKYNRDVTQDTGGDVNGENDEDDNAVSENVKEEEHQNTEKEDY
;
A
#
# COMPACT_ATOMS: atom_id res chain seq x y z
N ARG A 1 -23.86 -23.98 18.95
CA ARG A 1 -23.63 -23.14 17.75
C ARG A 1 -22.13 -23.18 17.48
N ALA A 2 -21.66 -23.91 16.47
CA ALA A 2 -20.24 -23.97 16.16
C ALA A 2 -19.80 -22.59 15.64
N LEU A 3 -18.78 -21.99 16.27
CA LEU A 3 -18.18 -20.76 15.78
C LEU A 3 -17.28 -21.15 14.60
N ARG A 4 -17.67 -20.77 13.39
CA ARG A 4 -16.78 -20.91 12.22
C ARG A 4 -15.60 -19.97 12.46
N THR A 5 -14.45 -20.52 12.80
CA THR A 5 -13.19 -19.76 12.80
C THR A 5 -12.84 -19.48 11.36
N ILE A 6 -12.88 -18.20 10.96
CA ILE A 6 -12.47 -17.78 9.62
C ILE A 6 -10.93 -17.83 9.54
N PRO A 7 -10.34 -18.46 8.52
CA PRO A 7 -8.90 -18.51 8.33
C PRO A 7 -8.29 -17.11 8.10
N TRP A 8 -6.99 -16.97 8.40
CA TRP A 8 -6.25 -15.73 8.15
C TRP A 8 -6.32 -15.27 6.68
N GLU A 9 -6.16 -16.20 5.75
CA GLU A 9 -6.16 -15.89 4.30
C GLU A 9 -7.51 -15.36 3.82
N GLU A 10 -8.64 -15.89 4.33
CA GLU A 10 -9.99 -15.40 3.98
C GLU A 10 -10.18 -13.94 4.46
N HIS A 11 -9.70 -13.62 5.66
CA HIS A 11 -9.72 -12.24 6.16
C HIS A 11 -8.77 -11.31 5.41
N PHE A 12 -7.60 -11.80 4.99
CA PHE A 12 -6.67 -11.02 4.19
C PHE A 12 -7.26 -10.70 2.81
N GLU A 13 -7.92 -11.66 2.17
CA GLU A 13 -8.63 -11.45 0.91
C GLU A 13 -9.76 -10.42 1.07
N ASP A 14 -10.56 -10.52 2.13
CA ASP A 14 -11.59 -9.53 2.45
C ASP A 14 -11.02 -8.11 2.62
N LEU A 15 -9.83 -8.00 3.22
CA LEU A 15 -9.15 -6.73 3.39
C LEU A 15 -8.64 -6.17 2.04
N CYS A 16 -8.14 -7.02 1.15
CA CYS A 16 -7.75 -6.64 -0.21
C CYS A 16 -8.97 -6.11 -0.99
N ARG A 17 -10.09 -6.83 -0.96
CA ARG A 17 -11.35 -6.38 -1.58
C ARG A 17 -11.88 -5.09 -0.96
N PHE A 18 -11.68 -4.90 0.35
CA PHE A 18 -12.01 -3.65 1.01
C PHE A 18 -11.14 -2.49 0.47
N LYS A 19 -9.83 -2.70 0.36
CA LYS A 19 -8.91 -1.69 -0.22
C LYS A 19 -9.29 -1.34 -1.65
N GLU A 20 -9.64 -2.32 -2.49
CA GLU A 20 -10.08 -2.08 -3.87
C GLU A 20 -11.34 -1.21 -3.93
N ASN A 21 -12.31 -1.46 -3.04
CA ASN A 21 -13.58 -0.74 -3.03
C ASN A 21 -13.50 0.68 -2.41
N PHE A 22 -12.62 0.90 -1.43
CA PHE A 22 -12.54 2.17 -0.69
C PHE A 22 -11.25 2.97 -0.97
N GLY A 23 -10.31 2.40 -1.72
CA GLY A 23 -8.99 2.99 -1.98
C GLY A 23 -7.99 2.87 -0.82
N HIS A 24 -8.43 2.40 0.35
CA HIS A 24 -7.56 2.27 1.53
C HIS A 24 -7.86 1.00 2.35
N PRO A 25 -6.86 0.35 2.98
CA PRO A 25 -7.07 -0.81 3.84
C PRO A 25 -7.52 -0.44 5.27
N HIS A 26 -7.91 0.81 5.52
CA HIS A 26 -8.31 1.26 6.86
C HIS A 26 -9.76 0.88 7.19
N VAL A 27 -9.94 -0.23 7.88
CA VAL A 27 -11.24 -0.67 8.40
C VAL A 27 -11.48 -0.04 9.77
N ARG A 28 -12.66 0.58 9.95
CA ARG A 28 -13.09 1.13 11.25
C ARG A 28 -13.53 -0.01 12.18
N TRP A 29 -13.11 0.07 13.44
CA TRP A 29 -13.38 -0.96 14.47
C TRP A 29 -14.88 -1.23 14.75
N ARG A 30 -15.76 -0.29 14.44
CA ARG A 30 -17.22 -0.40 14.59
C ARG A 30 -17.95 -0.31 13.25
N ASP A 31 -17.40 -0.91 12.19
CA ASP A 31 -18.15 -1.03 10.94
C ASP A 31 -19.29 -2.07 11.12
N PRO A 32 -20.57 -1.65 11.17
CA PRO A 32 -21.68 -2.58 11.39
C PRO A 32 -21.89 -3.51 10.18
N LYS A 33 -21.40 -3.14 8.99
CA LYS A 33 -21.50 -3.98 7.79
C LYS A 33 -20.42 -5.05 7.73
N ARG A 34 -19.29 -4.85 8.42
CA ARG A 34 -18.09 -5.70 8.34
C ARG A 34 -17.52 -6.00 9.72
N ILE A 35 -18.38 -6.35 10.68
CA ILE A 35 -18.00 -6.58 12.08
C ILE A 35 -16.88 -7.63 12.19
N GLN A 36 -16.95 -8.70 11.38
CA GLN A 36 -15.95 -9.77 11.40
C GLN A 36 -14.57 -9.27 10.97
N LEU A 37 -14.49 -8.55 9.84
CA LEU A 37 -13.25 -7.96 9.35
C LEU A 37 -12.73 -6.89 10.32
N ALA A 38 -13.61 -6.04 10.87
CA ALA A 38 -13.24 -5.03 11.85
C ALA A 38 -12.61 -5.63 13.12
N ASN A 39 -13.22 -6.70 13.66
CA ASN A 39 -12.69 -7.44 14.80
C ASN A 39 -11.33 -8.08 14.47
N TRP A 40 -11.20 -8.67 13.28
CA TRP A 40 -9.93 -9.25 12.84
C TRP A 40 -8.83 -8.19 12.71
N VAL A 41 -9.13 -7.02 12.13
CA VAL A 41 -8.18 -5.88 12.05
C VAL A 41 -7.72 -5.44 13.44
N VAL A 42 -8.62 -5.35 14.42
CA VAL A 42 -8.25 -5.04 15.81
C VAL A 42 -7.36 -6.13 16.41
N PHE A 43 -7.72 -7.40 16.19
CA PHE A 43 -6.93 -8.54 16.65
C PHE A 43 -5.51 -8.54 16.05
N MET A 44 -5.37 -8.28 14.75
CA MET A 44 -4.08 -8.16 14.07
C MET A 44 -3.22 -7.03 14.67
N ARG A 45 -3.80 -5.85 14.92
CA ARG A 45 -3.08 -4.74 15.58
C ARG A 45 -2.59 -5.13 16.97
N ASN A 46 -3.42 -5.80 17.77
CA ASN A 46 -3.01 -6.26 19.10
C ASN A 46 -1.87 -7.29 19.01
N LYS A 47 -1.94 -8.23 18.07
CA LYS A 47 -0.88 -9.23 17.87
C LYS A 47 0.43 -8.63 17.38
N TYR A 48 0.37 -7.60 16.56
CA TYR A 48 1.56 -6.85 16.18
C TYR A 48 2.14 -6.06 17.35
N MET A 49 1.30 -5.41 18.16
CA MET A 49 1.76 -4.72 19.38
C MET A 49 2.37 -5.69 20.40
N ASP A 50 1.80 -6.88 20.59
CA ASP A 50 2.37 -7.93 21.43
C ASP A 50 3.78 -8.30 20.94
N ARG A 51 3.93 -8.50 19.63
CA ARG A 51 5.23 -8.77 18.99
C ARG A 51 6.25 -7.67 19.25
N VAL A 52 5.88 -6.41 19.04
CA VAL A 52 6.74 -5.23 19.26
C VAL A 52 7.16 -5.11 20.74
N ASN A 53 6.28 -5.48 21.67
CA ASN A 53 6.56 -5.49 23.10
C ASN A 53 7.35 -6.73 23.57
N GLY A 54 7.83 -7.58 22.65
CA GLY A 54 8.57 -8.81 22.96
C GLY A 54 7.72 -9.92 23.57
N LYS A 55 6.39 -9.85 23.44
CA LYS A 55 5.47 -10.90 23.89
C LYS A 55 5.24 -11.94 22.80
N HIS A 56 4.77 -13.11 23.21
CA HIS A 56 4.40 -14.16 22.27
C HIS A 56 3.26 -13.69 21.34
N SER A 57 3.49 -13.76 20.04
CA SER A 57 2.52 -13.42 19.00
C SER A 57 2.35 -14.58 18.03
N THR A 58 1.12 -14.79 17.58
CA THR A 58 0.76 -15.78 16.55
C THR A 58 0.93 -15.23 15.13
N LEU A 59 1.32 -13.96 15.01
CA LEU A 59 1.49 -13.27 13.73
C LEU A 59 2.89 -13.56 13.17
N THR A 60 2.96 -14.28 12.07
CA THR A 60 4.23 -14.62 11.41
C THR A 60 4.80 -13.40 10.67
N GLU A 61 6.11 -13.41 10.37
CA GLU A 61 6.74 -12.35 9.57
C GLU A 61 6.07 -12.21 8.19
N GLU A 62 5.83 -13.32 7.50
CA GLU A 62 5.16 -13.32 6.20
C GLU A 62 3.77 -12.66 6.23
N GLN A 63 3.03 -12.85 7.32
CA GLN A 63 1.72 -12.21 7.50
C GLN A 63 1.83 -10.71 7.73
N VAL A 64 2.87 -10.27 8.45
CA VAL A 64 3.19 -8.84 8.63
C VAL A 64 3.54 -8.22 7.29
N GLU A 65 4.47 -8.83 6.53
CA GLU A 65 4.90 -8.34 5.22
C GLU A 65 3.73 -8.22 4.24
N LYS A 66 2.84 -9.22 4.19
CA LYS A 66 1.62 -9.18 3.36
C LYS A 66 0.74 -7.98 3.71
N LEU A 67 0.55 -7.70 5.00
CA LEU A 67 -0.24 -6.56 5.48
C LEU A 67 0.44 -5.21 5.21
N GLU A 68 1.76 -5.13 5.39
CA GLU A 68 2.52 -3.93 5.10
C GLU A 68 2.53 -3.59 3.60
N ARG A 69 2.64 -4.62 2.74
CA ARG A 69 2.59 -4.46 1.27
C ARG A 69 1.28 -3.84 0.78
N ILE A 70 0.17 -4.10 1.46
CA ILE A 70 -1.11 -3.46 1.13
C ILE A 70 -1.27 -2.07 1.77
N GLY A 71 -0.32 -1.61 2.58
CA GLY A 71 -0.35 -0.33 3.28
C GLY A 71 -1.16 -0.36 4.57
N PHE A 72 -1.23 -1.52 5.25
CA PHE A 72 -1.98 -1.65 6.48
C PHE A 72 -1.35 -0.84 7.64
N ALA A 73 -2.14 0.06 8.23
CA ALA A 73 -1.68 0.86 9.37
C ALA A 73 -1.88 0.10 10.70
N TRP A 74 -0.75 -0.27 11.33
CA TRP A 74 -0.70 -0.93 12.63
C TRP A 74 -1.08 -0.02 13.79
N ASN A 75 -0.66 1.25 13.73
CA ASN A 75 -0.94 2.25 14.77
C ASN A 75 -1.97 3.27 14.25
N THR A 76 -3.02 3.50 15.02
CA THR A 76 -4.03 4.55 14.76
C THR A 76 -3.96 5.69 15.78
N GLY A 77 -3.09 5.57 16.79
CA GLY A 77 -2.74 6.66 17.69
C GLY A 77 -1.76 7.59 16.99
N GLY A 78 -2.15 8.86 16.81
CA GLY A 78 -1.37 9.88 16.14
C GLY A 78 0.00 10.07 16.76
N THR A 79 1.00 9.41 16.20
CA THR A 79 2.37 9.90 16.02
C THR A 79 2.97 8.94 14.99
N LEU A 80 3.17 9.43 13.77
CA LEU A 80 3.95 8.74 12.76
C LEU A 80 5.34 8.47 13.36
N LYS A 81 5.54 7.25 13.85
CA LYS A 81 6.84 6.63 14.07
C LYS A 81 6.95 5.52 13.04
N TYR A 82 6.79 5.88 11.76
CA TYR A 82 7.45 5.09 10.72
C TYR A 82 8.93 5.18 11.05
N ASN A 83 9.56 4.03 11.29
CA ASN A 83 11.00 3.95 11.41
C ASN A 83 11.61 4.56 10.15
N ARG A 84 12.17 5.76 10.32
CA ARG A 84 13.00 6.46 9.36
C ARG A 84 14.33 5.71 9.30
N ASP A 85 14.32 4.54 8.69
CA ASP A 85 15.53 3.81 8.30
C ASP A 85 15.30 3.21 6.90
N VAL A 86 15.06 4.11 5.94
CA VAL A 86 15.47 3.92 4.55
C VAL A 86 16.48 5.04 4.29
N THR A 87 17.74 4.70 4.56
CA THR A 87 18.99 5.28 4.07
C THR A 87 18.99 6.78 3.75
N GLN A 88 19.67 7.54 4.60
CA GLN A 88 20.19 8.86 4.30
C GLN A 88 21.21 8.76 3.15
N ASP A 89 20.83 9.15 1.93
CA ASP A 89 21.75 9.77 0.96
C ASP A 89 20.96 10.68 0.00
N THR A 90 20.61 11.85 0.50
CA THR A 90 20.43 13.07 -0.32
C THR A 90 20.89 14.24 0.55
N GLY A 91 22.18 14.22 0.88
CA GLY A 91 22.89 15.42 1.34
C GLY A 91 23.46 16.11 0.10
N GLY A 92 22.93 17.29 -0.23
CA GLY A 92 23.42 18.06 -1.38
C GLY A 92 22.64 19.35 -1.58
N ASP A 93 22.88 20.32 -0.69
CA ASP A 93 22.71 21.74 -0.96
C ASP A 93 23.26 22.11 -2.35
N VAL A 94 22.42 22.69 -3.21
CA VAL A 94 22.84 23.68 -4.20
C VAL A 94 21.82 24.81 -4.22
N ASN A 95 22.08 25.84 -3.41
CA ASN A 95 21.71 27.20 -3.80
C ASN A 95 22.55 27.57 -5.02
N GLY A 96 21.89 27.95 -6.10
CA GLY A 96 22.53 28.43 -7.32
C GLY A 96 21.53 29.27 -8.11
N GLU A 97 21.43 30.54 -7.75
CA GLU A 97 21.09 31.59 -8.72
C GLU A 97 21.98 31.42 -9.94
N ASN A 98 21.38 31.28 -11.12
CA ASN A 98 21.94 31.76 -12.38
C ASN A 98 20.77 32.17 -13.26
N ASP A 99 20.69 33.48 -13.44
CA ASP A 99 19.94 34.19 -14.45
C ASP A 99 20.31 33.74 -15.87
N GLU A 100 19.35 33.91 -16.78
CA GLU A 100 19.51 34.21 -18.22
C GLU A 100 20.57 33.43 -19.02
N ASP A 101 20.11 32.50 -19.87
CA ASP A 101 20.53 32.56 -21.29
C ASP A 101 19.47 31.95 -22.20
N ASP A 102 19.09 32.75 -23.18
CA ASP A 102 18.29 32.42 -24.35
C ASP A 102 19.04 31.41 -25.22
N ASN A 103 18.39 30.31 -25.64
CA ASN A 103 18.68 29.83 -27.00
C ASN A 103 17.51 29.10 -27.65
N ALA A 104 17.37 29.42 -28.92
CA ALA A 104 16.25 29.22 -29.80
C ALA A 104 16.00 27.75 -30.22
N VAL A 105 14.72 27.49 -30.45
CA VAL A 105 14.13 26.84 -31.64
C VAL A 105 14.94 25.75 -32.34
N SER A 106 14.35 24.55 -32.39
CA SER A 106 14.22 23.85 -33.67
C SER A 106 13.04 22.89 -33.65
N GLU A 107 12.01 23.25 -34.42
CA GLU A 107 11.11 22.31 -35.09
C GLU A 107 11.90 21.17 -35.73
N ASN A 108 11.39 19.94 -35.65
CA ASN A 108 11.24 19.14 -36.85
C ASN A 108 10.14 18.09 -36.70
N VAL A 109 9.23 18.18 -37.66
CA VAL A 109 8.07 17.36 -37.97
C VAL A 109 8.51 16.00 -38.55
N LYS A 110 7.63 14.99 -38.39
CA LYS A 110 7.24 13.92 -39.34
C LYS A 110 7.11 12.59 -38.59
N GLU A 111 5.88 12.12 -38.40
CA GLU A 111 5.17 11.18 -39.30
C GLU A 111 5.91 9.85 -39.35
N GLU A 112 5.30 8.80 -38.82
CA GLU A 112 4.89 7.69 -39.68
C GLU A 112 3.87 6.80 -38.97
N GLU A 113 2.75 6.64 -39.67
CA GLU A 113 1.72 5.63 -39.47
C GLU A 113 2.34 4.23 -39.50
N HIS A 114 1.75 3.29 -38.78
CA HIS A 114 1.63 1.92 -39.30
C HIS A 114 0.23 1.41 -38.95
N GLN A 115 -0.70 1.68 -39.87
CA GLN A 115 -1.82 0.78 -40.10
C GLN A 115 -1.22 -0.47 -40.78
N ASN A 116 -1.37 -1.64 -40.17
CA ASN A 116 -1.32 -2.89 -40.91
C ASN A 116 -2.72 -3.52 -40.86
N THR A 117 -3.52 -3.12 -41.84
CA THR A 117 -4.51 -3.97 -42.52
C THR A 117 -3.81 -5.28 -42.92
N GLU A 118 -4.40 -6.46 -42.87
CA GLU A 118 -5.47 -6.94 -43.74
C GLU A 118 -5.58 -8.46 -43.38
N LYS A 119 -6.78 -8.97 -43.04
CA LYS A 119 -7.60 -9.92 -43.83
C LYS A 119 -6.81 -11.10 -44.43
N GLU A 120 -7.28 -12.34 -44.44
CA GLU A 120 -8.46 -12.86 -45.16
C GLU A 120 -8.73 -14.29 -44.64
N ASP A 121 -9.98 -14.59 -44.33
CA ASP A 121 -10.91 -15.45 -45.11
C ASP A 121 -10.47 -16.93 -45.25
N TYR A 122 -11.20 -17.83 -44.59
CA TYR A 122 -12.08 -18.84 -45.20
C TYR A 122 -12.97 -19.52 -44.15
#